data_AF-A0A1C7LV24-F1
#
_entry.id   AF-A0A1C7LV24-F1
#
_cell.length_a   1.000
_cell.length_b   1.000
_cell.length_c   1.000
_cell.angle_alpha   90.00
_cell.angle_beta   90.00
_cell.angle_gamma   90.00
#
_symmetry.space_group_name_H-M   'P 1'
#
loop_
_entity.id
_entity.type
_entity.pdbx_description
1 polymer ?
#
loop_
_entity_poly.entity_id
_entity_poly.type
_entity_poly.pdbx_seq_one_letter_code
_entity_poly.pdbx_strand_id
1 'polypeptide(L)'
;MAFKTLASLVSVFAALQVANGEPLRRRNLRGDVHESLRLTFHDAIGISPALTATGVFGGGGADGSIAIFASIETNFHANLGTDEIVMEQAPILARHNITAGDFIQFAGAVGLSNCPGAPQLEFLLGRPAATQPAPDKTVPEPFDTVDTILARFADAGNFTAPQVVWLLSSHTVAAADLVDPTIPGTPFDSTPEQFDTQFFIETQLRGTLFPGTGGNQGEVESPLEGELRLQSDSELARDSRTACEWQSFVNDQSKLQSKFQQGMARLAVLGQDTSQMIDCSEVIPVPPPPNSNAHFPAGLSNADVEQACATAAFPTLPTDPGPATTVAPVPPS
;
A
#
# COMPACT_ATOMS: atom_id res chain seq x y z
N MET A 1 -14.57 15.40 -25.91
CA MET A 1 -13.39 14.79 -25.26
C MET A 1 -13.76 13.51 -24.51
N ALA A 2 -14.83 13.51 -23.69
CA ALA A 2 -15.29 12.34 -22.92
C ALA A 2 -15.28 10.97 -23.63
N PHE A 3 -15.76 10.87 -24.88
CA PHE A 3 -15.85 9.58 -25.58
C PHE A 3 -14.49 8.95 -25.94
N LYS A 4 -13.47 9.76 -26.27
CA LYS A 4 -12.11 9.27 -26.56
C LYS A 4 -11.39 8.88 -25.26
N THR A 5 -11.63 9.65 -24.20
CA THR A 5 -11.07 9.41 -22.87
C THR A 5 -11.60 8.11 -22.26
N LEU A 6 -12.93 7.91 -22.30
CA LEU A 6 -13.56 6.68 -21.82
C LEU A 6 -13.12 5.46 -22.64
N ALA A 7 -13.04 5.57 -23.97
CA ALA A 7 -12.53 4.48 -24.80
C ALA A 7 -11.06 4.13 -24.49
N SER A 8 -10.23 5.13 -24.17
CA SER A 8 -8.84 4.90 -23.75
C SER A 8 -8.79 4.17 -22.40
N LEU A 9 -9.58 4.62 -21.41
CA LEU A 9 -9.66 3.97 -20.10
C LEU A 9 -10.22 2.55 -20.17
N VAL A 10 -11.25 2.30 -20.97
CA VAL A 10 -11.78 0.95 -21.21
C VAL A 10 -10.73 0.07 -21.91
N SER A 11 -9.91 0.65 -22.79
CA SER A 11 -8.83 -0.10 -23.46
C SER A 11 -7.66 -0.41 -22.51
N VAL A 12 -7.31 0.54 -21.63
CA VAL A 12 -6.31 0.33 -20.57
C VAL A 12 -6.83 -0.69 -19.58
N PHE A 13 -8.10 -0.57 -19.17
CA PHE A 13 -8.78 -1.52 -18.32
C PHE A 13 -8.81 -2.90 -18.95
N ALA A 14 -9.13 -3.03 -20.23
CA ALA A 14 -9.06 -4.30 -20.94
C ALA A 14 -7.63 -4.83 -21.03
N ALA A 15 -6.61 -3.97 -21.18
CA ALA A 15 -5.22 -4.41 -21.16
C ALA A 15 -4.78 -4.89 -19.78
N LEU A 16 -5.19 -4.18 -18.72
CA LEU A 16 -5.01 -4.61 -17.34
C LEU A 16 -5.81 -5.89 -17.08
N GLN A 17 -7.03 -6.03 -17.58
CA GLN A 17 -7.83 -7.24 -17.43
C GLN A 17 -7.34 -8.43 -18.25
N VAL A 18 -6.76 -8.22 -19.44
CA VAL A 18 -6.16 -9.26 -20.27
C VAL A 18 -4.81 -9.68 -19.71
N ALA A 19 -4.06 -8.74 -19.12
CA ALA A 19 -2.97 -9.10 -18.21
C ALA A 19 -3.55 -9.91 -17.03
N ASN A 20 -4.64 -9.44 -16.43
CA ASN A 20 -5.29 -10.01 -15.24
C ASN A 20 -6.23 -11.22 -15.50
N GLY A 21 -6.34 -11.79 -16.72
CA GLY A 21 -7.56 -12.56 -17.03
C GLY A 21 -7.75 -13.16 -18.42
N GLU A 22 -6.78 -13.92 -18.95
CA GLU A 22 -7.16 -15.16 -19.66
C GLU A 22 -7.70 -16.19 -18.63
N PRO A 23 -8.63 -17.10 -18.98
CA PRO A 23 -9.42 -17.87 -18.03
C PRO A 23 -8.56 -18.79 -17.14
N LEU A 24 -8.30 -18.30 -15.92
CA LEU A 24 -8.07 -18.99 -14.64
C LEU A 24 -7.64 -20.46 -14.69
N ARG A 25 -6.37 -20.69 -15.04
CA ARG A 25 -5.42 -21.48 -14.23
C ARG A 25 -4.01 -21.24 -14.77
N ARG A 26 -3.20 -20.52 -14.00
CA ARG A 26 -1.73 -20.35 -14.14
C ARG A 26 -1.25 -19.22 -15.06
N ARG A 27 -1.40 -17.98 -14.59
CA ARG A 27 -0.29 -17.02 -14.45
C ARG A 27 -0.58 -16.15 -13.23
N ASN A 28 0.42 -15.98 -12.39
CA ASN A 28 0.30 -15.31 -11.10
C ASN A 28 0.13 -13.82 -11.36
N LEU A 29 -0.96 -13.27 -10.82
CA LEU A 29 -1.36 -11.86 -10.90
C LEU A 29 -1.46 -11.28 -9.48
N ARG A 30 -0.67 -11.86 -8.57
CA ARG A 30 -0.77 -11.63 -7.12
C ARG A 30 0.30 -10.62 -6.67
N GLY A 31 1.53 -10.75 -7.17
CA GLY A 31 2.60 -9.77 -6.98
C GLY A 31 2.28 -8.41 -7.61
N ASP A 32 1.86 -8.41 -8.88
CA ASP A 32 1.64 -7.19 -9.68
C ASP A 32 0.62 -6.23 -9.05
N VAL A 33 -0.40 -6.78 -8.35
CA VAL A 33 -1.42 -5.99 -7.64
C VAL A 33 -0.81 -5.27 -6.44
N HIS A 34 -0.05 -5.99 -5.62
CA HIS A 34 0.59 -5.44 -4.42
C HIS A 34 1.61 -4.37 -4.82
N GLU A 35 2.42 -4.66 -5.83
CA GLU A 35 3.41 -3.74 -6.37
C GLU A 35 2.78 -2.51 -7.02
N SER A 36 1.68 -2.67 -7.77
CA SER A 36 0.94 -1.53 -8.34
C SER A 36 0.35 -0.63 -7.27
N LEU A 37 -0.18 -1.20 -6.18
CA LEU A 37 -0.68 -0.42 -5.05
C LEU A 37 0.46 0.32 -4.36
N ARG A 38 1.59 -0.35 -4.09
CA ARG A 38 2.81 0.27 -3.56
C ARG A 38 3.27 1.43 -4.46
N LEU A 39 3.31 1.24 -5.77
CA LEU A 39 3.78 2.25 -6.72
C LEU A 39 2.95 3.55 -6.65
N THR A 40 1.66 3.48 -6.33
CA THR A 40 0.83 4.68 -6.12
C THR A 40 1.35 5.57 -5.00
N PHE A 41 1.88 4.98 -3.92
CA PHE A 41 2.44 5.70 -2.79
C PHE A 41 3.82 6.28 -3.13
N HIS A 42 4.69 5.46 -3.72
CA HIS A 42 6.05 5.87 -4.06
C HIS A 42 6.10 7.01 -5.08
N ASP A 43 5.17 7.03 -6.05
CA ASP A 43 4.96 8.18 -6.93
C ASP A 43 4.42 9.38 -6.14
N ALA A 44 3.26 9.22 -5.49
CA ALA A 44 2.52 10.34 -4.93
C ALA A 44 3.21 11.07 -3.77
N ILE A 45 3.94 10.35 -2.92
CA ILE A 45 4.58 10.93 -1.73
C ILE A 45 5.85 11.72 -2.08
N GLY A 46 6.33 11.62 -3.33
CA GLY A 46 7.44 12.37 -3.92
C GLY A 46 7.15 13.86 -4.12
N ILE A 47 6.73 14.55 -3.06
CA ILE A 47 6.40 15.98 -3.04
C ILE A 47 6.71 16.58 -1.67
N SER A 48 7.35 17.74 -1.62
CA SER A 48 7.70 18.45 -0.38
C SER A 48 7.52 19.97 -0.55
N PRO A 49 6.42 20.53 -0.02
CA PRO A 49 6.25 21.96 0.16
C PRO A 49 7.38 22.60 0.97
N ALA A 50 7.90 21.92 2.00
CA ALA A 50 9.02 22.43 2.79
C ALA A 50 10.29 22.60 1.95
N LEU A 51 10.64 21.63 1.10
CA LEU A 51 11.76 21.78 0.16
C LEU A 51 11.49 22.90 -0.85
N THR A 52 10.27 22.97 -1.39
CA THR A 52 9.85 24.02 -2.34
C THR A 52 10.02 25.42 -1.75
N ALA A 53 9.70 25.60 -0.47
CA ALA A 53 9.86 26.87 0.24
C ALA A 53 11.33 27.33 0.36
N THR A 54 12.30 26.43 0.20
CA THR A 54 13.74 26.76 0.17
C THR A 54 14.24 27.17 -1.22
N GLY A 55 13.39 27.14 -2.24
CA GLY A 55 13.76 27.42 -3.64
C GLY A 55 14.31 26.23 -4.40
N VAL A 56 14.23 25.01 -3.83
CA VAL A 56 14.60 23.74 -4.47
C VAL A 56 13.32 23.04 -4.94
N PHE A 57 13.34 22.37 -6.09
CA PHE A 57 12.19 21.58 -6.52
C PHE A 57 11.87 20.49 -5.48
N GLY A 58 10.64 20.49 -4.95
CA GLY A 58 10.21 19.57 -3.91
C GLY A 58 9.60 18.26 -4.43
N GLY A 59 9.50 18.06 -5.73
CA GLY A 59 8.76 16.93 -6.32
C GLY A 59 7.32 17.31 -6.71
N GLY A 60 6.74 16.56 -7.66
CA GLY A 60 5.44 16.87 -8.27
C GLY A 60 4.26 16.08 -7.70
N GLY A 61 4.52 15.12 -6.79
CA GLY A 61 3.49 14.29 -6.19
C GLY A 61 3.01 13.21 -7.16
N ALA A 62 1.70 13.00 -7.25
CA ALA A 62 1.13 11.97 -8.13
C ALA A 62 1.20 12.42 -9.60
N ASP A 63 2.39 12.42 -10.20
CA ASP A 63 2.67 12.93 -11.54
C ASP A 63 3.31 11.89 -12.49
N GLY A 64 3.57 10.68 -11.98
CA GLY A 64 4.22 9.59 -12.71
C GLY A 64 5.72 9.79 -12.90
N SER A 65 6.34 10.65 -12.11
CA SER A 65 7.78 10.92 -12.13
C SER A 65 8.59 9.64 -11.93
N ILE A 66 8.16 8.75 -11.03
CA ILE A 66 8.84 7.46 -10.80
C ILE A 66 8.90 6.56 -12.03
N ALA A 67 7.93 6.65 -12.94
CA ALA A 67 7.93 5.91 -14.21
C ALA A 67 8.65 6.67 -15.33
N ILE A 68 8.51 7.99 -15.40
CA ILE A 68 9.15 8.84 -16.44
C ILE A 68 10.66 8.94 -16.21
N PHE A 69 11.08 9.04 -14.95
CA PHE A 69 12.47 9.16 -14.50
C PHE A 69 12.92 7.90 -13.76
N ALA A 70 12.43 6.72 -14.17
CA ALA A 70 12.71 5.44 -13.53
C ALA A 70 14.21 5.20 -13.29
N SER A 71 15.07 5.51 -14.26
CA SER A 71 16.53 5.39 -14.11
C SER A 71 17.16 6.22 -12.98
N ILE A 72 16.42 7.15 -12.39
CA ILE A 72 16.83 7.96 -11.24
C ILE A 72 16.09 7.47 -10.00
N GLU A 73 14.76 7.52 -10.03
CA GLU A 73 13.95 7.36 -8.81
C GLU A 73 13.93 5.93 -8.28
N THR A 74 13.94 4.91 -9.15
CA THR A 74 13.92 3.51 -8.68
C THR A 74 15.28 3.08 -8.09
N ASN A 75 16.33 3.90 -8.22
CA ASN A 75 17.63 3.70 -7.59
C ASN A 75 17.75 4.32 -6.20
N PHE A 76 16.75 5.08 -5.74
CA PHE A 76 16.70 5.55 -4.36
C PHE A 76 16.48 4.37 -3.42
N HIS A 77 17.12 4.38 -2.25
CA HIS A 77 17.07 3.25 -1.31
C HIS A 77 15.63 2.92 -0.88
N ALA A 78 14.83 3.95 -0.59
CA ALA A 78 13.42 3.79 -0.25
C ALA A 78 12.56 3.22 -1.39
N ASN A 79 13.01 3.33 -2.65
CA ASN A 79 12.28 2.87 -3.84
C ASN A 79 12.74 1.50 -4.36
N LEU A 80 13.67 0.82 -3.68
CA LEU A 80 14.14 -0.49 -4.13
C LEU A 80 12.98 -1.47 -4.34
N GLY A 81 13.02 -2.22 -5.44
CA GLY A 81 11.97 -3.16 -5.86
C GLY A 81 10.75 -2.52 -6.52
N THR A 82 10.78 -1.23 -6.85
CA THR A 82 9.72 -0.60 -7.68
C THR A 82 10.06 -0.61 -9.17
N ASP A 83 11.30 -0.92 -9.53
CA ASP A 83 11.76 -1.00 -10.91
C ASP A 83 11.10 -2.12 -11.70
N GLU A 84 10.86 -3.27 -11.08
CA GLU A 84 10.18 -4.42 -11.70
C GLU A 84 8.80 -4.02 -12.21
N ILE A 85 7.90 -3.56 -11.33
CA ILE A 85 6.56 -3.12 -11.73
C ILE A 85 6.56 -1.93 -12.70
N VAL A 86 7.49 -0.99 -12.57
CA VAL A 86 7.62 0.12 -13.52
C VAL A 86 7.96 -0.40 -14.93
N MET A 87 8.84 -1.39 -15.03
CA MET A 87 9.19 -2.03 -16.30
C MET A 87 8.04 -2.85 -16.88
N GLU A 88 7.25 -3.55 -16.05
CA GLU A 88 6.08 -4.30 -16.50
C GLU A 88 4.94 -3.40 -17.00
N GLN A 89 4.74 -2.27 -16.33
CA GLN A 89 3.73 -1.29 -16.70
C GLN A 89 4.10 -0.48 -17.95
N ALA A 90 5.39 -0.27 -18.22
CA ALA A 90 5.87 0.60 -19.31
C ALA A 90 5.34 0.22 -20.72
N PRO A 91 5.32 -1.06 -21.16
CA PRO A 91 4.73 -1.45 -22.44
C PRO A 91 3.21 -1.23 -22.53
N ILE A 92 2.50 -1.25 -21.40
CA ILE A 92 1.07 -0.94 -21.36
C ILE A 92 0.91 0.57 -21.53
N LEU A 93 1.59 1.36 -20.70
CA LEU A 93 1.61 2.82 -20.79
C LEU A 93 1.93 3.30 -22.21
N ALA A 94 2.97 2.77 -22.86
CA ALA A 94 3.38 3.16 -24.21
C ALA A 94 2.34 2.88 -25.31
N ARG A 95 1.41 1.94 -25.09
CA ARG A 95 0.35 1.58 -26.06
C ARG A 95 -0.93 2.38 -25.87
N HIS A 96 -1.06 3.14 -24.79
CA HIS A 96 -2.27 3.88 -24.46
C HIS A 96 -2.00 5.39 -24.35
N ASN A 97 -2.97 6.21 -24.74
CA ASN A 97 -2.85 7.66 -24.65
C ASN A 97 -3.29 8.15 -23.27
N ILE A 98 -2.53 7.78 -22.24
CA ILE A 98 -2.71 8.13 -20.83
C ILE A 98 -1.36 8.59 -20.26
N THR A 99 -1.35 9.50 -19.29
CA THR A 99 -0.10 9.93 -18.64
C THR A 99 0.39 8.87 -17.66
N ALA A 100 1.68 8.90 -17.33
CA ALA A 100 2.26 7.97 -16.37
C ALA A 100 1.57 8.05 -15.00
N GLY A 101 1.35 9.27 -14.48
CA GLY A 101 0.66 9.47 -13.19
C GLY A 101 -0.78 8.96 -13.22
N ASP A 102 -1.51 9.20 -14.31
CA ASP A 102 -2.88 8.67 -14.45
C ASP A 102 -2.87 7.14 -14.51
N PHE A 103 -1.91 6.54 -15.22
CA PHE A 103 -1.80 5.10 -15.34
C PHE A 103 -1.45 4.44 -14.00
N ILE A 104 -0.50 4.96 -13.24
CA ILE A 104 -0.09 4.40 -11.93
C ILE A 104 -1.28 4.36 -10.97
N GLN A 105 -2.00 5.48 -10.82
CA GLN A 105 -3.15 5.56 -9.93
C GLN A 105 -4.31 4.68 -10.41
N PHE A 106 -4.49 4.56 -11.73
CA PHE A 106 -5.47 3.65 -12.32
C PHE A 106 -5.13 2.18 -12.06
N ALA A 107 -3.86 1.79 -12.27
CA ALA A 107 -3.38 0.43 -12.07
C ALA A 107 -3.51 0.00 -10.60
N GLY A 108 -3.15 0.87 -9.64
CA GLY A 108 -3.35 0.62 -8.22
C GLY A 108 -4.84 0.45 -7.84
N ALA A 109 -5.72 1.32 -8.34
CA ALA A 109 -7.15 1.23 -8.06
C ALA A 109 -7.81 -0.02 -8.67
N VAL A 110 -7.48 -0.36 -9.92
CA VAL A 110 -7.96 -1.58 -10.58
C VAL A 110 -7.37 -2.82 -9.92
N GLY A 111 -6.07 -2.82 -9.61
CA GLY A 111 -5.39 -3.91 -8.94
C GLY A 111 -6.06 -4.25 -7.61
N LEU A 112 -6.21 -3.25 -6.74
CA LEU A 112 -6.86 -3.40 -5.44
C LEU A 112 -8.32 -3.88 -5.56
N SER A 113 -9.03 -3.51 -6.64
CA SER A 113 -10.41 -3.98 -6.84
C SER A 113 -10.52 -5.50 -7.02
N ASN A 114 -9.41 -6.21 -7.26
CA ASN A 114 -9.39 -7.66 -7.30
C ASN A 114 -9.31 -8.30 -5.91
N CYS A 115 -8.93 -7.56 -4.87
CA CYS A 115 -8.80 -8.04 -3.50
C CYS A 115 -10.18 -8.08 -2.82
N PRO A 116 -10.67 -9.26 -2.38
CA PRO A 116 -11.90 -9.34 -1.60
C PRO A 116 -11.85 -8.45 -0.36
N GLY A 117 -12.93 -7.72 -0.12
CA GLY A 117 -13.01 -6.80 1.02
C GLY A 117 -12.41 -5.42 0.78
N ALA A 118 -11.80 -5.14 -0.37
CA ALA A 118 -11.30 -3.81 -0.68
C ALA A 118 -12.44 -2.79 -0.89
N PRO A 119 -12.21 -1.50 -0.63
CA PRO A 119 -13.09 -0.44 -1.10
C PRO A 119 -12.89 -0.19 -2.61
N GLN A 120 -13.94 0.27 -3.29
CA GLN A 120 -13.81 0.81 -4.65
C GLN A 120 -13.16 2.20 -4.57
N LEU A 121 -11.91 2.33 -5.02
CA LEU A 121 -11.21 3.61 -4.95
C LEU A 121 -11.75 4.65 -5.94
N GLU A 122 -11.63 5.92 -5.57
CA GLU A 122 -11.85 7.04 -6.49
C GLU A 122 -10.74 7.08 -7.54
N PHE A 123 -11.08 7.39 -8.78
CA PHE A 123 -10.11 7.62 -9.84
C PHE A 123 -10.41 8.91 -10.60
N LEU A 124 -9.59 9.94 -10.34
CA LEU A 124 -9.59 11.17 -11.11
C LEU A 124 -8.54 11.10 -12.21
N LEU A 125 -8.90 11.50 -13.43
CA LEU A 125 -8.01 11.55 -14.60
C LEU A 125 -7.59 13.00 -14.90
N GLY A 126 -6.34 13.20 -15.28
CA GLY A 126 -5.87 14.50 -15.80
C GLY A 126 -4.50 14.94 -15.29
N ARG A 127 -3.70 14.04 -14.71
CA ARG A 127 -2.37 14.37 -14.20
C ARG A 127 -1.46 14.82 -15.35
N PRO A 128 -0.82 16.00 -15.29
CA PRO A 128 0.19 16.38 -16.25
C PRO A 128 1.41 15.46 -16.11
N ALA A 129 2.15 15.26 -17.21
CA ALA A 129 3.39 14.49 -17.15
C ALA A 129 4.43 15.22 -16.28
N ALA A 130 5.13 14.46 -15.42
CA ALA A 130 6.23 14.96 -14.64
C ALA A 130 7.29 15.66 -15.52
N THR A 131 7.87 16.74 -14.99
CA THR A 131 8.90 17.54 -15.70
C THR A 131 10.29 17.36 -15.13
N GLN A 132 10.39 16.85 -13.90
CA GLN A 132 11.63 16.62 -13.15
C GLN A 132 11.42 15.40 -12.24
N PRO A 133 12.49 14.65 -11.91
CA PRO A 133 12.39 13.56 -10.94
C PRO A 133 12.08 14.10 -9.54
N ALA A 134 11.37 13.30 -8.74
CA ALA A 134 11.20 13.58 -7.32
C ALA A 134 12.58 13.64 -6.61
N PRO A 135 12.76 14.53 -5.61
CA PRO A 135 13.94 14.48 -4.75
C PRO A 135 14.02 13.16 -3.98
N ASP A 136 15.22 12.66 -3.74
CA ASP A 136 15.45 11.53 -2.83
C ASP A 136 15.00 11.90 -1.39
N LYS A 137 14.77 10.86 -0.55
CA LYS A 137 14.37 10.96 0.87
C LYS A 137 12.99 11.56 1.11
N THR A 138 12.13 11.60 0.08
CA THR A 138 10.71 11.94 0.23
C THR A 138 9.85 10.73 0.55
N VAL A 139 10.34 9.50 0.33
CA VAL A 139 9.64 8.26 0.68
C VAL A 139 10.14 7.78 2.05
N PRO A 140 9.24 7.54 3.03
CA PRO A 140 9.61 6.98 4.33
C PRO A 140 10.26 5.59 4.21
N GLU A 141 11.20 5.31 5.09
CA GLU A 141 11.88 4.02 5.18
C GLU A 141 11.37 3.20 6.37
N PRO A 142 11.44 1.85 6.33
CA PRO A 142 10.88 1.02 7.40
C PRO A 142 11.61 1.17 8.75
N PHE A 143 12.79 1.78 8.76
CA PHE A 143 13.58 2.10 9.97
C PHE A 143 13.48 3.58 10.39
N ASP A 144 12.68 4.39 9.70
CA ASP A 144 12.41 5.75 10.14
C ASP A 144 11.61 5.75 11.44
N THR A 145 11.95 6.67 12.34
CA THR A 145 11.18 6.86 13.57
C THR A 145 9.76 7.34 13.26
N VAL A 146 8.81 7.07 14.16
CA VAL A 146 7.43 7.60 14.06
C VAL A 146 7.41 9.12 13.88
N ASP A 147 8.30 9.87 14.54
CA ASP A 147 8.42 11.32 14.37
C ASP A 147 8.76 11.71 12.93
N THR A 148 9.74 11.02 12.34
CA THR A 148 10.16 11.23 10.94
C THR A 148 9.02 10.93 9.97
N ILE A 149 8.36 9.78 10.14
CA ILE A 149 7.26 9.35 9.27
C ILE A 149 6.11 10.37 9.34
N LEU A 150 5.64 10.70 10.54
CA LEU A 150 4.53 11.64 10.71
C LEU A 150 4.88 13.04 10.17
N ALA A 151 6.12 13.51 10.36
CA ALA A 151 6.56 14.78 9.79
C ALA A 151 6.61 14.74 8.26
N ARG A 152 7.04 13.63 7.65
CA ARG A 152 7.09 13.47 6.19
C ARG A 152 5.69 13.51 5.57
N PHE A 153 4.74 12.80 6.16
CA PHE A 153 3.34 12.81 5.76
C PHE A 153 2.67 14.19 5.97
N ALA A 154 3.01 14.89 7.06
CA ALA A 154 2.53 16.25 7.29
C ALA A 154 3.05 17.23 6.23
N ASP A 155 4.33 17.13 5.86
CA ASP A 155 4.91 17.94 4.80
C ASP A 155 4.27 17.63 3.43
N ALA A 156 4.18 16.36 3.03
CA ALA A 156 3.70 15.98 1.71
C ALA A 156 2.27 16.45 1.40
N GLY A 157 1.35 16.34 2.35
CA GLY A 157 -0.08 16.55 2.10
C GLY A 157 -0.90 16.94 3.32
N ASN A 158 -0.23 17.41 4.39
CA ASN A 158 -0.84 17.71 5.68
C ASN A 158 -1.69 16.53 6.20
N PHE A 159 -1.14 15.32 6.10
CA PHE A 159 -1.77 14.12 6.66
C PHE A 159 -1.61 14.11 8.18
N THR A 160 -2.68 13.80 8.89
CA THR A 160 -2.66 13.60 10.34
C THR A 160 -2.18 12.20 10.70
N ALA A 161 -1.75 11.99 11.95
CA ALA A 161 -1.31 10.67 12.41
C ALA A 161 -2.35 9.54 12.17
N PRO A 162 -3.66 9.74 12.44
CA PRO A 162 -4.68 8.77 12.02
C PRO A 162 -4.70 8.50 10.51
N GLN A 163 -4.52 9.52 9.67
CA GLN A 163 -4.53 9.34 8.21
C GLN A 163 -3.33 8.56 7.68
N VAL A 164 -2.19 8.61 8.38
CA VAL A 164 -1.05 7.72 8.10
C VAL A 164 -1.44 6.26 8.35
N VAL A 165 -2.08 5.98 9.50
CA VAL A 165 -2.60 4.63 9.81
C VAL A 165 -3.65 4.19 8.78
N TRP A 166 -4.50 5.10 8.29
CA TRP A 166 -5.46 4.76 7.24
C TRP A 166 -4.76 4.24 6.01
N LEU A 167 -3.71 4.92 5.54
CA LEU A 167 -2.95 4.52 4.35
C LEU A 167 -2.18 3.21 4.54
N LEU A 168 -1.70 2.91 5.75
CA LEU A 168 -1.05 1.64 6.08
C LEU A 168 -1.99 0.43 6.00
N SER A 169 -3.30 0.63 5.83
CA SER A 169 -4.19 -0.47 5.46
C SER A 169 -3.79 -1.13 4.14
N SER A 170 -2.95 -0.51 3.29
CA SER A 170 -2.38 -1.17 2.12
C SER A 170 -1.54 -2.40 2.48
N HIS A 171 -0.96 -2.45 3.70
CA HIS A 171 -0.10 -3.56 4.13
C HIS A 171 -0.86 -4.87 4.37
N THR A 172 -2.20 -4.87 4.41
CA THR A 172 -3.00 -6.10 4.43
C THR A 172 -2.98 -6.88 3.11
N VAL A 173 -2.58 -6.24 2.01
CA VAL A 173 -2.43 -6.85 0.69
C VAL A 173 -1.03 -6.58 0.15
N ALA A 174 -0.02 -6.99 0.93
CA ALA A 174 1.36 -6.67 0.65
C ALA A 174 2.33 -7.74 1.15
N ALA A 175 3.54 -7.71 0.59
CA ALA A 175 4.68 -8.51 0.97
C ALA A 175 5.98 -7.72 0.76
N ALA A 176 7.07 -8.20 1.34
CA ALA A 176 8.41 -7.64 1.19
C ALA A 176 9.34 -8.59 0.43
N ASP A 177 10.09 -8.04 -0.51
CA ASP A 177 11.11 -8.79 -1.28
C ASP A 177 12.54 -8.49 -0.84
N LEU A 178 12.80 -7.26 -0.39
CA LEU A 178 14.16 -6.74 -0.23
C LEU A 178 14.55 -6.38 1.22
N VAL A 179 13.61 -6.50 2.16
CA VAL A 179 13.92 -6.33 3.60
C VAL A 179 14.76 -7.51 4.10
N ASP A 180 14.29 -8.73 3.86
CA ASP A 180 15.10 -9.94 3.93
C ASP A 180 15.17 -10.59 2.53
N PRO A 181 16.27 -10.38 1.77
CA PRO A 181 16.43 -10.95 0.43
C PRO A 181 16.52 -12.48 0.38
N THR A 182 16.60 -13.18 1.52
CA THR A 182 16.63 -14.65 1.56
C THR A 182 15.25 -15.29 1.47
N ILE A 183 14.20 -14.51 1.70
CA ILE A 183 12.79 -14.92 1.73
C ILE A 183 11.90 -13.86 1.03
N PRO A 184 12.10 -13.61 -0.28
CA PRO A 184 11.25 -12.68 -1.02
C PRO A 184 9.79 -13.13 -1.04
N GLY A 185 8.87 -12.17 -1.16
CA GLY A 185 7.44 -12.40 -1.11
C GLY A 185 6.90 -12.68 0.29
N THR A 186 7.62 -12.34 1.37
CA THR A 186 7.12 -12.60 2.73
C THR A 186 6.06 -11.55 3.11
N PRO A 187 4.80 -11.95 3.38
CA PRO A 187 3.70 -11.03 3.64
C PRO A 187 3.78 -10.35 5.02
N PHE A 188 3.05 -9.25 5.16
CA PHE A 188 2.92 -8.51 6.43
C PHE A 188 1.77 -8.98 7.32
N ASP A 189 0.89 -9.83 6.78
CA ASP A 189 -0.16 -10.52 7.53
C ASP A 189 -0.38 -11.94 6.98
N SER A 190 -1.20 -12.72 7.65
CA SER A 190 -1.51 -14.10 7.28
C SER A 190 -2.44 -14.25 6.06
N THR A 191 -2.96 -13.13 5.54
CA THR A 191 -4.00 -13.10 4.51
C THR A 191 -3.71 -12.08 3.40
N PRO A 192 -2.52 -12.12 2.75
CA PRO A 192 -2.06 -11.06 1.85
C PRO A 192 -2.88 -10.90 0.56
N GLU A 193 -3.88 -11.74 0.33
CA GLU A 193 -4.80 -11.65 -0.81
C GLU A 193 -6.17 -11.03 -0.44
N GLN A 194 -6.40 -10.76 0.85
CA GLN A 194 -7.67 -10.27 1.39
C GLN A 194 -7.46 -8.88 1.97
N PHE A 195 -8.30 -7.93 1.58
CA PHE A 195 -8.27 -6.60 2.19
C PHE A 195 -9.09 -6.64 3.48
N ASP A 196 -8.45 -7.07 4.57
CA ASP A 196 -9.10 -7.28 5.86
C ASP A 196 -8.32 -6.63 7.02
N THR A 197 -8.64 -7.02 8.26
CA THR A 197 -8.09 -6.39 9.46
C THR A 197 -6.93 -7.19 10.08
N GLN A 198 -6.46 -8.27 9.45
CA GLN A 198 -5.44 -9.16 10.03
C GLN A 198 -4.12 -8.44 10.25
N PHE A 199 -3.65 -7.63 9.30
CA PHE A 199 -2.48 -6.76 9.50
C PHE A 199 -2.53 -5.97 10.82
N PHE A 200 -3.66 -5.34 11.15
CA PHE A 200 -3.81 -4.56 12.39
C PHE A 200 -3.85 -5.44 13.66
N ILE A 201 -4.30 -6.68 13.53
CA ILE A 201 -4.34 -7.66 14.63
C ILE A 201 -2.95 -8.23 14.88
N GLU A 202 -2.31 -8.71 13.83
CA GLU A 202 -1.07 -9.48 13.89
C GLU A 202 0.12 -8.60 14.25
N THR A 203 0.18 -7.36 13.76
CA THR A 203 1.18 -6.36 14.20
C THR A 203 1.10 -6.02 15.70
N GLN A 204 -0.06 -6.18 16.33
CA GLN A 204 -0.24 -5.96 17.77
C GLN A 204 0.22 -7.17 18.60
N LEU A 205 0.43 -8.33 18.00
CA LEU A 205 0.93 -9.51 18.70
C LEU A 205 2.42 -9.35 19.04
N ARG A 206 2.86 -9.93 20.15
CA ARG A 206 4.27 -9.98 20.55
C ARG A 206 5.11 -10.64 19.45
N GLY A 207 6.16 -9.96 19.00
CA GLY A 207 7.17 -10.57 18.13
C GLY A 207 7.93 -11.66 18.88
N THR A 208 8.16 -12.81 18.23
CA THR A 208 8.84 -13.97 18.85
C THR A 208 9.89 -14.65 17.98
N LEU A 209 9.95 -14.30 16.69
CA LEU A 209 10.89 -14.87 15.73
C LEU A 209 11.14 -13.91 14.56
N PHE A 210 12.21 -14.16 13.79
CA PHE A 210 12.35 -13.64 12.43
C PHE A 210 12.01 -14.79 11.46
N PRO A 211 11.18 -14.56 10.41
CA PRO A 211 10.76 -15.63 9.49
C PRO A 211 11.91 -16.16 8.62
N GLY A 212 12.99 -15.38 8.48
CA GLY A 212 14.20 -15.75 7.74
C GLY A 212 15.45 -15.53 8.59
N THR A 213 16.22 -14.52 8.23
CA THR A 213 17.44 -14.10 8.94
C THR A 213 17.15 -12.92 9.86
N GLY A 214 17.85 -12.84 10.99
CA GLY A 214 17.76 -11.69 11.89
C GLY A 214 18.83 -10.64 11.57
N GLY A 215 18.57 -9.38 11.94
CA GLY A 215 19.53 -8.27 11.81
C GLY A 215 19.43 -7.48 10.51
N ASN A 216 18.34 -7.64 9.76
CA ASN A 216 18.01 -6.81 8.61
C ASN A 216 17.53 -5.42 9.06
N GLN A 217 17.93 -4.36 8.34
CA GLN A 217 17.59 -3.00 8.72
C GLN A 217 16.11 -2.72 8.46
N GLY A 218 15.39 -2.26 9.49
CA GLY A 218 13.95 -1.98 9.39
C GLY A 218 13.06 -3.22 9.56
N GLU A 219 13.63 -4.36 9.95
CA GLU A 219 12.87 -5.57 10.34
C GLU A 219 12.90 -5.77 11.85
N VAL A 220 11.78 -6.22 12.42
CA VAL A 220 11.68 -6.66 13.81
C VAL A 220 11.01 -8.03 13.88
N GLU A 221 11.08 -8.68 15.04
CA GLU A 221 10.44 -9.99 15.23
C GLU A 221 8.93 -9.94 14.93
N SER A 222 8.46 -10.92 14.17
CA SER A 222 7.07 -11.16 13.83
C SER A 222 6.44 -12.21 14.77
N PRO A 223 5.11 -12.35 14.80
CA PRO A 223 4.42 -13.29 15.67
C PRO A 223 4.21 -14.67 15.03
N LEU A 224 4.38 -14.80 13.70
CA LEU A 224 4.11 -16.00 12.93
C LEU A 224 5.29 -16.38 12.03
N GLU A 225 5.49 -17.69 11.88
CA GLU A 225 6.36 -18.25 10.85
C GLU A 225 5.84 -17.84 9.46
N GLY A 226 6.72 -17.32 8.61
CA GLY A 226 6.35 -16.87 7.26
C GLY A 226 5.67 -15.50 7.18
N GLU A 227 5.59 -14.75 8.29
CA GLU A 227 5.17 -13.34 8.32
C GLU A 227 6.38 -12.46 8.65
N LEU A 228 6.55 -11.34 7.93
CA LEU A 228 7.58 -10.35 8.20
C LEU A 228 6.95 -9.11 8.85
N ARG A 229 7.66 -8.50 9.80
CA ARG A 229 7.22 -7.26 10.44
C ARG A 229 8.22 -6.13 10.25
N LEU A 230 7.74 -5.04 9.65
CA LEU A 230 8.51 -3.80 9.55
C LEU A 230 8.62 -3.11 10.92
N GLN A 231 9.77 -2.52 11.20
CA GLN A 231 10.00 -1.73 12.41
C GLN A 231 9.01 -0.57 12.51
N SER A 232 8.79 0.16 11.42
CA SER A 232 7.84 1.27 11.33
C SER A 232 6.41 0.86 11.72
N ASP A 233 5.94 -0.29 11.25
CA ASP A 233 4.59 -0.78 11.54
C ASP A 233 4.46 -1.19 13.00
N SER A 234 5.47 -1.88 13.53
CA SER A 234 5.55 -2.24 14.96
C SER A 234 5.50 -1.02 15.87
N GLU A 235 6.23 0.03 15.52
CA GLU A 235 6.28 1.29 16.28
C GLU A 235 4.99 2.10 16.14
N LEU A 236 4.43 2.23 14.93
CA LEU A 236 3.16 2.93 14.70
C LEU A 236 1.97 2.23 15.37
N ALA A 237 1.96 0.90 15.47
CA ALA A 237 0.96 0.15 16.22
C ALA A 237 1.02 0.43 17.74
N ARG A 238 2.15 0.96 18.24
CA ARG A 238 2.41 1.14 19.68
C ARG A 238 2.58 2.60 20.11
N ASP A 239 2.79 3.53 19.18
CA ASP A 239 2.91 4.96 19.48
C ASP A 239 1.57 5.57 19.93
N SER A 240 1.59 6.34 21.02
CA SER A 240 0.39 6.98 21.59
C SER A 240 -0.44 7.84 20.63
N ARG A 241 0.16 8.35 19.54
CA ARG A 241 -0.50 9.19 18.53
C ARG A 241 -1.28 8.38 17.49
N THR A 242 -0.94 7.10 17.33
CA THR A 242 -1.46 6.23 16.27
C THR A 242 -2.11 4.95 16.79
N ALA A 243 -1.67 4.42 17.94
CA ALA A 243 -2.08 3.12 18.49
C ALA A 243 -3.60 2.97 18.65
N CYS A 244 -4.32 4.02 19.04
CA CYS A 244 -5.78 3.94 19.16
C CYS A 244 -6.48 3.94 17.79
N GLU A 245 -5.95 4.62 16.78
CA GLU A 245 -6.49 4.49 15.43
C GLU A 245 -6.10 3.14 14.82
N TRP A 246 -4.90 2.62 15.11
CA TRP A 246 -4.46 1.28 14.72
C TRP A 246 -5.43 0.21 15.23
N GLN A 247 -5.66 0.18 16.55
CA GLN A 247 -6.58 -0.75 17.18
C GLN A 247 -8.03 -0.56 16.71
N SER A 248 -8.41 0.64 16.27
CA SER A 248 -9.78 0.91 15.84
C SER A 248 -10.20 0.20 14.55
N PHE A 249 -9.23 -0.32 13.78
CA PHE A 249 -9.52 -1.15 12.62
C PHE A 249 -9.77 -2.61 12.97
N VAL A 250 -9.33 -3.06 14.15
CA VAL A 250 -9.54 -4.44 14.60
C VAL A 250 -11.04 -4.75 14.63
N ASN A 251 -11.45 -5.73 13.82
CA ASN A 251 -12.85 -6.17 13.71
C ASN A 251 -13.83 -5.08 13.22
N ASP A 252 -13.35 -4.07 12.48
CA ASP A 252 -14.19 -3.04 11.85
C ASP A 252 -13.85 -2.86 10.36
N GLN A 253 -14.28 -3.85 9.56
CA GLN A 253 -14.10 -3.87 8.11
C GLN A 253 -14.68 -2.62 7.41
N SER A 254 -15.82 -2.12 7.89
CA SER A 254 -16.47 -0.94 7.31
C SER A 254 -15.62 0.31 7.52
N LYS A 255 -15.07 0.48 8.73
CA LYS A 255 -14.13 1.57 9.01
C LYS A 255 -12.86 1.42 8.16
N LEU A 256 -12.28 0.23 8.09
CA LEU A 256 -11.09 -0.05 7.26
C LEU A 256 -11.29 0.41 5.82
N GLN A 257 -12.34 -0.08 5.16
CA GLN A 257 -12.70 0.28 3.79
C GLN A 257 -12.91 1.79 3.63
N SER A 258 -13.73 2.39 4.49
CA SER A 258 -14.09 3.81 4.38
C SER A 258 -12.89 4.73 4.60
N LYS A 259 -12.01 4.41 5.55
CA LYS A 259 -10.84 5.22 5.88
C LYS A 259 -9.71 5.06 4.88
N PHE A 260 -9.47 3.84 4.41
CA PHE A 260 -8.51 3.63 3.33
C PHE A 260 -8.93 4.37 2.05
N GLN A 261 -10.21 4.29 1.66
CA GLN A 261 -10.75 5.05 0.52
C GLN A 261 -10.52 6.56 0.67
N GLN A 262 -10.77 7.13 1.87
CA GLN A 262 -10.51 8.55 2.17
C GLN A 262 -9.01 8.90 2.12
N GLY A 263 -8.15 8.01 2.61
CA GLY A 263 -6.70 8.18 2.56
C GLY A 263 -6.20 8.20 1.12
N MET A 264 -6.58 7.21 0.32
CA MET A 264 -6.19 7.07 -1.08
C MET A 264 -6.70 8.22 -1.96
N ALA A 265 -7.93 8.70 -1.75
CA ALA A 265 -8.46 9.86 -2.49
C ALA A 265 -7.60 11.13 -2.27
N ARG A 266 -6.98 11.28 -1.09
CA ARG A 266 -6.04 12.38 -0.81
C ARG A 266 -4.65 12.12 -1.38
N LEU A 267 -4.13 10.90 -1.23
CA LEU A 267 -2.80 10.51 -1.72
C LEU A 267 -2.72 10.63 -3.25
N ALA A 268 -3.72 10.10 -3.96
CA ALA A 268 -3.74 10.02 -5.42
C ALA A 268 -3.74 11.38 -6.14
N VAL A 269 -3.98 12.47 -5.42
CA VAL A 269 -4.07 13.83 -5.98
C VAL A 269 -3.03 14.80 -5.39
N LEU A 270 -2.03 14.28 -4.67
CA LEU A 270 -0.92 15.13 -4.22
C LEU A 270 -0.24 15.83 -5.41
N GLY A 271 -0.04 17.15 -5.27
CA GLY A 271 0.50 17.99 -6.34
C GLY A 271 -0.48 18.34 -7.48
N GLN A 272 -1.73 17.87 -7.42
CA GLN A 272 -2.72 18.05 -8.48
C GLN A 272 -3.77 19.12 -8.14
N ASP A 273 -4.31 19.79 -9.16
CA ASP A 273 -5.51 20.63 -9.05
C ASP A 273 -6.74 19.81 -9.47
N THR A 274 -7.49 19.31 -8.49
CA THR A 274 -8.66 18.46 -8.73
C THR A 274 -9.79 19.16 -9.47
N SER A 275 -9.81 20.51 -9.52
CA SER A 275 -10.79 21.26 -10.32
C SER A 275 -10.57 21.11 -11.83
N GLN A 276 -9.37 20.66 -12.24
CA GLN A 276 -9.00 20.41 -13.63
C GLN A 276 -9.04 18.92 -13.99
N MET A 277 -9.41 18.05 -13.04
CA MET A 277 -9.47 16.61 -13.24
C MET A 277 -10.89 16.15 -13.55
N ILE A 278 -11.00 14.96 -14.16
CA ILE A 278 -12.26 14.32 -14.52
C ILE A 278 -12.46 13.11 -13.64
N ASP A 279 -13.57 13.06 -12.90
CA ASP A 279 -13.96 11.87 -12.15
C ASP A 279 -14.33 10.73 -13.11
N CYS A 280 -13.55 9.66 -13.04
CA CYS A 280 -13.68 8.44 -13.83
C CYS A 280 -13.90 7.22 -12.93
N SER A 281 -14.32 7.41 -11.67
CA SER A 281 -14.43 6.32 -10.68
C SER A 281 -15.37 5.18 -11.11
N GLU A 282 -16.32 5.45 -12.01
CA GLU A 282 -17.23 4.44 -12.57
C GLU A 282 -16.53 3.32 -13.36
N VAL A 283 -15.28 3.54 -13.81
CA VAL A 283 -14.51 2.51 -14.54
C VAL A 283 -13.75 1.56 -13.63
N ILE A 284 -13.63 1.87 -12.32
CA ILE A 284 -13.02 0.96 -11.35
C ILE A 284 -14.02 -0.14 -11.03
N PRO A 285 -13.65 -1.43 -11.08
CA PRO A 285 -14.56 -2.52 -10.71
C PRO A 285 -15.04 -2.41 -9.27
N VAL A 286 -16.26 -2.90 -9.03
CA VAL A 286 -16.74 -3.13 -7.67
C VAL A 286 -15.99 -4.34 -7.10
N PRO A 287 -15.26 -4.19 -5.97
CA PRO A 287 -14.50 -5.30 -5.41
C PRO A 287 -15.41 -6.43 -4.89
N PRO A 288 -14.92 -7.69 -4.85
CA PRO A 288 -15.64 -8.77 -4.20
C PRO A 288 -15.88 -8.45 -2.71
N PRO A 289 -16.99 -8.95 -2.11
CA PRO A 289 -17.24 -8.73 -0.69
C PRO A 289 -16.14 -9.38 0.17
N PRO A 290 -15.95 -8.90 1.42
CA PRO A 290 -15.06 -9.55 2.37
C PRO A 290 -15.40 -11.03 2.54
N ASN A 291 -14.37 -11.87 2.56
CA ASN A 291 -14.45 -13.33 2.74
C ASN A 291 -13.65 -13.84 3.95
N SER A 292 -13.16 -12.92 4.78
CA SER A 292 -12.44 -13.14 6.03
C SER A 292 -13.15 -12.44 7.19
N ASN A 293 -12.96 -12.94 8.41
CA ASN A 293 -13.39 -12.28 9.64
C ASN A 293 -12.19 -12.10 10.55
N ALA A 294 -12.16 -11.04 11.37
CA ALA A 294 -11.11 -10.83 12.35
C ALA A 294 -10.93 -12.03 13.30
N HIS A 295 -9.71 -12.56 13.38
CA HIS A 295 -9.37 -13.72 14.19
C HIS A 295 -7.93 -13.66 14.69
N PHE A 296 -7.63 -14.38 15.77
CA PHE A 296 -6.26 -14.71 16.11
C PHE A 296 -5.81 -15.95 15.32
N PRO A 297 -4.58 -15.93 14.78
CA PRO A 297 -3.95 -17.13 14.25
C PRO A 297 -3.92 -18.28 15.28
N ALA A 298 -3.93 -19.52 14.78
CA ALA A 298 -4.00 -20.70 15.63
C ALA A 298 -2.86 -20.74 16.66
N GLY A 299 -3.22 -20.92 17.93
CA GLY A 299 -2.28 -20.93 19.06
C GLY A 299 -2.01 -19.57 19.70
N LEU A 300 -2.54 -18.48 19.14
CA LEU A 300 -2.45 -17.13 19.69
C LEU A 300 -3.80 -16.65 20.22
N SER A 301 -3.76 -15.65 21.10
CA SER A 301 -4.93 -15.13 21.79
C SER A 301 -4.72 -13.69 22.25
N ASN A 302 -5.72 -13.11 22.93
CA ASN A 302 -5.56 -11.83 23.62
C ASN A 302 -4.38 -11.77 24.61
N ALA A 303 -3.88 -12.91 25.12
CA ALA A 303 -2.72 -12.93 26.01
C ALA A 303 -1.42 -12.55 25.30
N ASP A 304 -1.38 -12.68 23.98
CA ASP A 304 -0.21 -12.43 23.14
C ASP A 304 -0.20 -11.00 22.58
N VAL A 305 -1.29 -10.26 22.77
CA VAL A 305 -1.45 -8.87 22.34
C VAL A 305 -0.65 -7.93 23.24
N GLU A 306 0.18 -7.09 22.63
CA GLU A 306 0.84 -5.97 23.29
C GLU A 306 -0.04 -4.72 23.23
N GLN A 307 -1.01 -4.64 24.15
CA GLN A 307 -1.96 -3.52 24.26
C GLN A 307 -1.25 -2.15 24.27
N ALA A 308 -1.60 -1.27 23.33
CA ALA A 308 -1.03 0.08 23.25
C ALA A 308 -2.05 1.23 23.28
N CYS A 309 -3.29 1.01 22.84
CA CYS A 309 -4.32 2.04 22.97
C CYS A 309 -4.70 2.25 24.44
N ALA A 310 -4.46 3.45 24.98
CA ALA A 310 -4.72 3.75 26.38
C ALA A 310 -6.21 3.93 26.72
N THR A 311 -7.05 4.18 25.72
CA THR A 311 -8.47 4.56 25.91
C THR A 311 -9.45 3.42 25.69
N ALA A 312 -9.01 2.28 25.14
CA ALA A 312 -9.86 1.13 24.85
C ALA A 312 -9.05 -0.17 24.92
N ALA A 313 -9.62 -1.22 25.51
CA ALA A 313 -9.02 -2.55 25.50
C ALA A 313 -9.10 -3.17 24.10
N PHE A 314 -8.11 -3.97 23.73
CA PHE A 314 -8.09 -4.73 22.49
C PHE A 314 -9.29 -5.69 22.46
N PRO A 315 -10.05 -5.77 21.34
CA PRO A 315 -11.21 -6.63 21.23
C PRO A 315 -10.88 -8.11 21.48
N THR A 316 -11.83 -8.86 22.05
CA THR A 316 -11.72 -10.33 22.08
C THR A 316 -12.17 -10.90 20.74
N LEU A 317 -11.30 -11.69 20.12
CA LEU A 317 -11.51 -12.31 18.81
C LEU A 317 -11.55 -13.84 18.94
N PRO A 318 -12.21 -14.56 18.01
CA PRO A 318 -12.04 -16.00 17.91
C PRO A 318 -10.58 -16.35 17.57
N THR A 319 -10.09 -17.48 18.06
CA THR A 319 -8.81 -18.07 17.65
C THR A 319 -9.08 -19.19 16.67
N ASP A 320 -8.28 -19.26 15.61
CA ASP A 320 -8.35 -20.34 14.64
C ASP A 320 -8.10 -21.71 15.29
N PRO A 321 -8.87 -22.74 14.91
CA PRO A 321 -8.71 -24.06 15.47
C PRO A 321 -7.47 -24.76 14.89
N GLY A 322 -6.86 -25.63 15.69
CA GLY A 322 -5.76 -26.49 15.23
C GLY A 322 -4.37 -25.94 15.59
N PRO A 323 -3.31 -26.52 15.01
CA PRO A 323 -1.95 -26.06 15.23
C PRO A 323 -1.65 -24.79 14.43
N ALA A 324 -0.70 -23.99 14.91
CA ALA A 324 -0.12 -22.89 14.14
C ALA A 324 0.41 -23.38 12.78
N THR A 325 0.23 -22.56 11.75
CA THR A 325 0.70 -22.81 10.38
C THR A 325 1.64 -21.70 9.93
N THR A 326 2.61 -22.05 9.08
CA THR A 326 3.46 -21.08 8.39
C THR A 326 2.66 -20.35 7.32
N VAL A 327 2.74 -19.02 7.30
CA VAL A 327 2.14 -18.19 6.26
C VAL A 327 2.89 -18.42 4.95
N ALA A 328 2.15 -18.58 3.85
CA ALA A 328 2.75 -18.83 2.54
C ALA A 328 3.27 -17.51 1.93
N PRO A 329 4.44 -17.53 1.25
CA PRO A 329 4.92 -16.35 0.55
C PRO A 329 3.99 -16.01 -0.63
N VAL A 330 3.86 -14.72 -0.91
CA VAL A 330 3.24 -14.21 -2.12
C VAL A 330 4.14 -14.56 -3.30
N PRO A 331 3.63 -15.21 -4.36
CA PRO A 331 4.43 -15.48 -5.55
C PRO A 331 4.86 -14.17 -6.22
N PRO A 332 6.10 -14.08 -6.75
CA PRO A 332 6.55 -12.91 -7.49
C PRO A 332 5.71 -12.68 -8.75
N SER A 333 5.82 -11.46 -9.28
CA SER A 333 5.39 -11.03 -10.61
C SER A 333 6.00 -11.89 -11.74
#